data_AF-A0A920L170-F1
#
_entry.id   AF-A0A920L170-F1
#
_cell.length_a   1.000
_cell.length_b   1.000
_cell.length_c   1.000
_cell.angle_alpha   90.00
_cell.angle_beta   90.00
_cell.angle_gamma   90.00
#
_symmetry.space_group_name_H-M   'P 1'
#
loop_
_entity.id
_entity.type
_entity.pdbx_description
1 polymer ?
#
loop_
_entity_poly.entity_id
_entity_poly.type
_entity_poly.pdbx_seq_one_letter_code
_entity_poly.pdbx_strand_id
1 'polypeptide(L)'
;MDSGWAKANGVEKPQDFAAEEETFSVRNSNGTGPFMLMSRAPEELSVLERNPNWWGDSMYPGNVDRIEYRPIKNAATRVAALLSGEVDFVLDAPLQDLKRIEATEGLTDENCCSSSFHFLWDGPKR
;
A
#
# COMPACT_ATOMS: atom_id res chain seq x y z
N MET A 1 8.70 2.50 15.97
CA MET A 1 7.84 3.60 16.43
C MET A 1 8.53 4.25 17.62
N ASP A 2 8.69 5.58 17.61
CA ASP A 2 9.34 6.28 18.71
C ASP A 2 8.44 6.37 19.96
N SER A 3 9.04 6.21 21.14
CA SER A 3 8.32 6.20 22.42
C SER A 3 7.80 7.59 22.82
N GLY A 4 8.49 8.66 22.42
CA GLY A 4 8.05 10.04 22.66
C GLY A 4 6.80 10.37 21.84
N TRP A 5 6.79 9.96 20.57
CA TRP A 5 5.61 10.10 19.72
C TRP A 5 4.41 9.30 20.22
N ALA A 6 4.63 8.07 20.72
CA ALA A 6 3.54 7.26 21.27
C ALA A 6 2.88 7.92 22.48
N LYS A 7 3.68 8.48 23.39
CA LYS A 7 3.21 9.25 24.55
C LYS A 7 2.47 10.52 24.15
N ALA A 8 3.05 11.30 23.24
CA ALA A 8 2.48 12.57 22.79
C ALA A 8 1.12 12.39 22.12
N ASN A 9 0.89 11.25 21.47
CA ASN A 9 -0.35 10.98 20.72
C ASN A 9 -1.28 9.98 21.42
N GLY A 10 -0.99 9.58 22.67
CA GLY A 10 -1.84 8.68 23.45
C GLY A 10 -1.96 7.25 22.89
N VAL A 11 -1.00 6.80 22.10
CA VAL A 11 -1.00 5.49 21.41
C VAL A 11 -0.06 4.48 22.06
N GLU A 12 0.11 4.57 23.38
CA GLU A 12 0.93 3.63 24.15
C GLU A 12 0.26 2.27 24.34
N LYS A 13 -1.08 2.20 24.19
CA LYS A 13 -1.85 0.97 24.32
C LYS A 13 -2.38 0.51 22.95
N PRO A 14 -2.52 -0.80 22.72
CA PRO A 14 -3.21 -1.32 21.55
C PRO A 14 -4.65 -0.81 21.50
N GLN A 15 -5.15 -0.55 20.29
CA GLN A 15 -6.54 -0.18 20.02
C GLN A 15 -7.49 -1.31 20.43
N ASP A 16 -8.61 -0.94 21.08
CA ASP A 16 -9.71 -1.87 21.33
C ASP A 16 -10.68 -1.91 20.15
N PHE A 17 -10.54 -2.94 19.30
CA PHE A 17 -11.43 -3.15 18.16
C PHE A 17 -12.86 -3.53 18.56
N ALA A 18 -13.07 -4.13 19.74
CA ALA A 18 -14.41 -4.53 20.19
C ALA A 18 -15.24 -3.33 20.69
N ALA A 19 -14.56 -2.29 21.17
CA ALA A 19 -15.17 -1.03 21.57
C ALA A 19 -15.32 -0.01 20.41
N GLU A 20 -15.01 -0.40 19.17
CA GLU A 20 -14.98 0.49 17.99
C GLU A 20 -14.09 1.74 18.20
N GLU A 21 -13.05 1.63 19.03
CA GLU A 21 -12.11 2.71 19.30
C GLU A 21 -11.27 3.00 18.04
N GLU A 22 -11.04 4.28 17.70
CA GLU A 22 -10.09 4.67 16.65
C GLU A 22 -8.94 5.49 17.27
N THR A 23 -7.74 4.92 17.29
CA THR A 23 -6.56 5.59 17.87
C THR A 23 -5.82 6.43 16.83
N PHE A 24 -5.00 7.41 17.27
CA PHE A 24 -4.27 8.31 16.36
C PHE A 24 -3.36 7.55 15.37
N SER A 25 -2.85 6.39 15.78
CA SER A 25 -2.00 5.51 14.95
C SER A 25 -2.74 4.83 13.79
N VAL A 26 -4.07 4.85 13.76
CA VAL A 26 -4.85 4.29 12.65
C VAL A 26 -4.65 5.08 11.36
N ARG A 27 -4.51 6.40 11.48
CA ARG A 27 -4.35 7.32 10.33
C ARG A 27 -2.97 7.96 10.23
N ASN A 28 -2.16 7.87 11.29
CA ASN A 28 -0.85 8.51 11.37
C ASN A 28 0.20 7.47 11.70
N SER A 29 1.36 7.58 11.06
CA SER A 29 2.49 6.69 11.32
C SER A 29 3.75 7.49 11.59
N ASN A 30 4.58 6.96 12.48
CA ASN A 30 5.94 7.45 12.71
C ASN A 30 6.92 6.33 12.42
N GLY A 31 7.29 6.25 11.15
CA GLY A 31 8.26 5.29 10.61
C GLY A 31 9.60 5.95 10.30
N THR A 32 10.66 5.15 10.31
CA THR A 32 12.02 5.57 9.93
C THR A 32 12.38 5.13 8.51
N GLY A 33 11.36 4.89 7.68
CA GLY A 33 11.52 4.43 6.31
C GLY A 33 11.80 5.56 5.30
N PRO A 34 11.96 5.20 4.02
CA PRO A 34 12.23 6.15 2.93
C PRO A 34 11.08 7.11 2.63
N PHE A 35 9.84 6.79 3.06
CA PHE A 35 8.67 7.62 2.87
C PHE A 35 7.94 7.86 4.20
N MET A 36 7.38 9.06 4.35
CA MET A 36 6.55 9.50 5.47
C MET A 36 5.10 9.57 5.03
N LEU A 37 4.18 9.13 5.88
CA LEU A 37 2.75 9.22 5.61
C LEU A 37 2.28 10.67 5.81
N MET A 38 1.75 11.28 4.75
CA MET A 38 1.22 12.64 4.79
C MET A 38 -0.29 12.66 5.03
N SER A 39 -1.01 11.75 4.39
CA SER A 39 -2.45 11.60 4.60
C SER A 39 -2.90 10.16 4.37
N ARG A 40 -3.91 9.74 5.12
CA ARG A 40 -4.54 8.43 4.97
C ARG A 40 -6.06 8.56 5.02
N ALA A 41 -6.69 8.38 3.87
CA ALA A 41 -8.12 8.11 3.74
C ALA A 41 -8.27 6.62 3.39
N PRO A 42 -8.72 5.77 4.33
CA PRO A 42 -8.99 4.37 4.06
C PRO A 42 -9.93 4.21 2.86
N GLU A 43 -9.69 3.20 2.03
CA GLU A 43 -10.47 2.89 0.82
C GLU A 43 -10.49 3.96 -0.29
N GLU A 44 -9.80 5.10 -0.11
CA GLU A 44 -9.80 6.21 -1.08
C GLU A 44 -8.39 6.54 -1.57
N LEU A 45 -7.58 7.20 -0.73
CA LEU A 45 -6.24 7.66 -1.10
C LEU A 45 -5.34 7.75 0.13
N SER A 46 -4.16 7.14 0.04
CA SER A 46 -3.06 7.40 0.98
C SER A 46 -1.91 8.08 0.24
N VAL A 47 -1.43 9.19 0.79
CA VAL A 47 -0.32 9.96 0.22
C VAL A 47 0.90 9.80 1.13
N LEU A 48 2.02 9.42 0.53
CA LEU A 48 3.32 9.38 1.18
C LEU A 48 4.30 10.27 0.45
N GLU A 49 5.17 10.95 1.19
CA GLU A 49 6.23 11.80 0.65
C GLU A 49 7.60 11.29 1.08
N ARG A 50 8.62 11.55 0.27
CA ARG A 50 10.00 11.16 0.58
C ARG A 50 10.44 11.70 1.94
N ASN A 51 11.07 10.84 2.73
CA ASN A 51 11.67 11.21 4.00
C ASN A 51 13.09 11.76 3.76
N PRO A 52 13.32 13.08 3.89
CA PRO A 52 14.65 13.66 3.68
C PRO A 52 15.65 13.25 4.77
N ASN A 53 15.16 12.73 5.90
CA ASN A 53 15.99 12.31 7.04
C ASN A 53 16.17 10.78 7.09
N TRP A 54 15.89 10.08 6.00
CA TRP A 54 16.03 8.63 5.96
C TRP A 54 17.51 8.24 5.96
N TRP A 55 17.90 7.41 6.93
CA TRP A 55 19.27 6.93 7.11
C TRP A 55 19.81 6.10 5.92
N GLY A 56 18.92 5.55 5.08
CA GLY A 56 19.29 4.71 3.93
C GLY A 56 19.43 5.47 2.60
N ASP A 57 19.21 6.78 2.58
CA ASP A 57 19.09 7.56 1.33
C ASP A 57 20.37 7.51 0.47
N SER A 58 21.55 7.49 1.10
CA SER A 58 22.84 7.35 0.39
C SER A 58 23.10 5.95 -0.16
N MET A 59 22.52 4.91 0.44
CA MET A 59 22.69 3.51 0.01
C MET A 59 21.68 3.11 -1.07
N TYR A 60 20.50 3.71 -1.03
CA TYR A 60 19.39 3.40 -1.93
C TYR A 60 18.80 4.70 -2.47
N PRO A 61 19.53 5.41 -3.36
CA PRO A 61 19.01 6.61 -3.98
C PRO A 61 17.77 6.25 -4.81
N GLY A 62 16.64 6.87 -4.47
CA GLY A 62 15.39 6.72 -5.22
C GLY A 62 15.12 7.95 -6.08
N ASN A 63 14.29 7.80 -7.11
CA ASN A 63 13.80 8.88 -7.98
C ASN A 63 12.33 9.28 -7.71
N VAL A 64 11.68 8.67 -6.71
CA VAL A 64 10.25 8.89 -6.40
C VAL A 64 10.10 9.86 -5.24
N ASP A 65 9.43 11.00 -5.44
CA ASP A 65 9.25 12.00 -4.39
C ASP A 65 7.94 11.86 -3.62
N ARG A 66 6.92 11.30 -4.29
CA ARG A 66 5.57 11.16 -3.77
C ARG A 66 4.96 9.85 -4.25
N ILE A 67 4.27 9.17 -3.34
CA ILE A 67 3.52 7.94 -3.63
C ILE A 67 2.06 8.21 -3.33
N GLU A 68 1.20 7.99 -4.32
CA GLU A 68 -0.25 8.01 -4.19
C GLU A 68 -0.78 6.59 -4.27
N TYR A 69 -1.18 6.04 -3.13
CA TYR A 69 -1.77 4.71 -3.06
C TYR A 69 -3.29 4.78 -3.15
N ARG A 70 -3.84 4.26 -4.25
CA ARG A 70 -5.28 4.21 -4.52
C ARG A 70 -5.79 2.75 -4.46
N PRO A 71 -6.61 2.38 -3.48
CA PRO A 71 -7.16 1.04 -3.39
C PRO A 71 -8.22 0.82 -4.49
N ILE A 72 -7.91 -0.04 -5.47
CA ILE A 72 -8.86 -0.44 -6.51
C ILE A 72 -9.15 -1.94 -6.38
N LYS A 73 -10.34 -2.28 -5.87
CA LYS A 73 -10.72 -3.68 -5.58
C LYS A 73 -10.85 -4.52 -6.85
N ASN A 74 -11.45 -3.96 -7.90
CA ASN A 74 -11.70 -4.69 -9.13
C ASN A 74 -10.42 -4.80 -9.98
N ALA A 75 -10.03 -6.04 -10.31
CA ALA A 75 -8.81 -6.31 -11.07
C ALA A 75 -8.88 -5.76 -12.51
N ALA A 76 -10.03 -5.83 -13.18
CA ALA A 76 -10.17 -5.27 -14.53
C ALA A 76 -10.04 -3.75 -14.53
N THR A 77 -10.59 -3.07 -13.52
CA THR A 77 -10.42 -1.62 -13.33
C THR A 77 -8.97 -1.25 -13.06
N ARG A 78 -8.24 -2.06 -12.28
CA ARG A 78 -6.79 -1.87 -12.05
C ARG A 78 -6.00 -1.92 -13.34
N VAL A 79 -6.24 -2.91 -14.20
CA VAL A 79 -5.56 -3.03 -15.49
C VAL A 79 -5.94 -1.90 -16.43
N ALA A 80 -7.21 -1.48 -16.45
CA ALA A 80 -7.65 -0.35 -17.26
C ALA A 80 -6.95 0.96 -16.85
N ALA A 81 -6.81 1.21 -15.55
CA ALA A 81 -6.10 2.37 -15.01
C ALA A 81 -4.60 2.36 -15.33
N LEU A 82 -3.98 1.17 -15.35
CA LEU A 82 -2.58 1.02 -15.75
C LEU A 82 -2.39 1.35 -17.23
N LEU A 83 -3.24 0.79 -18.09
CA LEU A 83 -3.15 0.99 -19.54
C LEU A 83 -3.53 2.41 -19.98
N SER A 84 -4.32 3.13 -19.18
CA SER A 84 -4.61 4.55 -19.41
C SER A 84 -3.49 5.47 -18.90
N GLY A 85 -2.53 4.95 -18.14
CA GLY A 85 -1.50 5.75 -17.45
C GLY A 85 -2.05 6.54 -16.25
N GLU A 86 -3.22 6.18 -15.73
CA GLU A 86 -3.74 6.77 -14.48
C GLU A 86 -2.93 6.30 -13.26
N VAL A 87 -2.40 5.07 -13.33
CA VAL A 87 -1.49 4.52 -12.33
C VAL A 87 -0.23 4.00 -13.01
N ASP A 88 0.92 4.19 -12.37
CA ASP A 88 2.22 3.74 -12.89
C ASP A 88 2.56 2.30 -12.47
N PHE A 89 1.88 1.80 -11.42
CA PHE A 89 2.19 0.51 -10.83
C PHE A 89 0.94 -0.16 -10.27
N VAL A 90 0.88 -1.50 -10.42
CA VAL A 90 -0.22 -2.32 -9.93
C VAL A 90 0.31 -3.60 -9.32
N LEU A 91 -0.23 -3.94 -8.15
CA LEU A 91 0.00 -5.22 -7.51
C LEU A 91 -1.05 -6.23 -8.01
N ASP A 92 -0.59 -7.42 -8.36
CA ASP A 92 -1.41 -8.56 -8.79
C ASP A 92 -2.31 -8.27 -10.00
N ALA A 93 -1.69 -8.19 -11.18
CA ALA A 93 -2.42 -8.23 -12.44
C ALA A 93 -3.02 -9.64 -12.67
N PRO A 94 -4.27 -9.74 -13.15
CA PRO A 94 -4.87 -11.04 -13.43
C PRO A 94 -4.16 -11.72 -14.61
N LEU A 95 -3.93 -13.03 -14.50
CA LEU A 95 -3.16 -13.82 -15.49
C LEU A 95 -3.62 -13.64 -16.94
N GLN A 96 -4.92 -13.44 -17.15
CA GLN A 96 -5.52 -13.24 -18.47
C GLN A 96 -5.10 -11.93 -19.15
N ASP A 97 -4.73 -10.91 -18.37
CA ASP A 97 -4.38 -9.58 -18.87
C ASP A 97 -2.86 -9.41 -19.08
N LEU A 98 -2.03 -10.35 -18.61
CA LEU A 98 -0.57 -10.26 -18.71
C LEU A 98 -0.09 -10.06 -20.15
N LYS A 99 -0.60 -10.87 -21.09
CA LYS A 99 -0.26 -10.74 -22.52
C LYS A 99 -0.61 -9.37 -23.10
N ARG A 100 -1.66 -8.74 -22.58
CA ARG A 100 -2.12 -7.42 -23.03
C ARG A 100 -1.24 -6.31 -22.44
N ILE A 101 -0.80 -6.47 -21.20
CA ILE A 101 0.14 -5.55 -20.53
C ILE A 101 1.51 -5.63 -21.22
N GLU A 102 2.03 -6.82 -21.47
CA GLU A 102 3.31 -7.04 -22.19
C GLU A 102 3.31 -6.47 -23.61
N ALA A 103 2.15 -6.47 -24.28
CA ALA A 103 2.01 -5.91 -25.63
C ALA A 103 1.92 -4.38 -25.65
N THR A 104 1.79 -3.73 -24.50
CA THR A 104 1.66 -2.27 -24.39
C THR A 104 3.04 -1.65 -24.20
N GLU A 105 3.41 -0.74 -25.09
CA GLU A 105 4.72 -0.06 -25.03
C GLU A 105 4.87 0.72 -23.71
N GLY A 106 6.01 0.55 -23.05
CA GLY A 106 6.32 1.20 -21.78
C GLY A 106 5.86 0.46 -20.52
N LEU A 107 5.14 -0.66 -20.65
CA LEU A 107 4.77 -1.50 -19.50
C LEU A 107 5.61 -2.78 -19.48
N THR A 108 5.95 -3.24 -18.27
CA THR A 108 6.67 -4.49 -18.06
C THR A 108 5.98 -5.26 -16.95
N ASP A 109 5.76 -6.55 -17.18
CA ASP A 109 5.28 -7.47 -16.15
C ASP A 109 6.48 -8.10 -15.44
N GLU A 110 6.64 -7.81 -14.15
CA GLU A 110 7.58 -8.51 -13.29
C GLU A 110 6.82 -9.51 -12.43
N ASN A 111 6.56 -10.69 -13.00
CA ASN A 111 5.87 -11.76 -12.28
C ASN A 111 6.79 -12.40 -11.22
N CYS A 112 6.82 -11.81 -10.02
CA CYS A 112 7.48 -12.41 -8.87
C CYS A 112 6.47 -13.25 -8.08
N CYS A 113 6.64 -14.58 -8.15
CA CYS A 113 5.97 -15.64 -7.37
C CYS A 113 4.98 -15.14 -6.30
N SER A 114 3.70 -14.94 -6.69
CA SER A 114 2.66 -14.53 -5.75
C SER A 114 2.50 -15.59 -4.66
N SER A 115 2.64 -15.19 -3.39
CA SER A 115 2.48 -16.06 -2.21
C SER A 115 1.01 -16.23 -1.79
N SER A 116 0.07 -15.97 -2.69
CA SER A 116 -1.37 -16.03 -2.42
C SER A 116 -1.89 -17.46 -2.34
N PHE A 117 -1.95 -18.01 -1.13
CA PHE A 117 -2.63 -19.28 -0.84
C PHE A 117 -4.13 -19.03 -0.61
N HIS A 118 -4.97 -19.48 -1.54
CA HIS A 118 -6.42 -19.49 -1.35
C HIS A 118 -6.83 -20.78 -0.63
N PHE A 119 -7.26 -20.67 0.62
CA PHE A 119 -7.89 -21.76 1.37
C PHE A 119 -9.40 -21.74 1.14
N LEU A 120 -9.97 -22.85 0.65
CA LEU A 120 -11.41 -23.07 0.64
C LEU A 120 -11.79 -23.67 1.99
N TRP A 121 -12.44 -22.88 2.86
CA TRP A 121 -13.02 -23.38 4.10
C TRP A 121 -14.47 -23.79 3.84
N ASP A 122 -14.73 -25.10 3.78
CA ASP A 122 -16.09 -25.65 3.75
C ASP A 122 -16.49 -26.04 5.18
N GLY A 123 -17.07 -25.08 5.90
CA GLY A 123 -17.57 -25.29 7.26
C GLY A 123 -18.90 -26.06 7.27
N PRO A 124 -19.18 -26.88 8.29
CA PRO A 124 -20.43 -27.64 8.35
C PRO A 124 -21.64 -26.70 8.39
N LYS A 125 -22.55 -26.89 7.43
CA LYS A 125 -23.86 -26.24 7.41
C LYS A 125 -24.66 -26.72 8.63
N ARG A 126 -25.02 -25.80 9.52
CA ARG A 126 -26.11 -26.02 10.49
C ARG A 126 -27.45 -25.74 9.83
#